data_AF-A0A4R3LV55-F1
#
_entry.id   AF-A0A4R3LV55-F1
#
_cell.length_a   1.000
_cell.length_b   1.000
_cell.length_c   1.000
_cell.angle_alpha   90.00
_cell.angle_beta   90.00
_cell.angle_gamma   90.00
#
_symmetry.space_group_name_H-M   'P 1'
#
loop_
_entity.id
_entity.type
_entity.pdbx_description
1 polymer ?
#
loop_
_entity_poly.entity_id
_entity_poly.type
_entity_poly.pdbx_seq_one_letter_code
_entity_poly.pdbx_strand_id
1 'polypeptide(L)'
;MTRRPLIACPHCAQLHERIPIAQGASAACVRCGYALYRQSALPLKGWLALTLAALLVFAIANYFPIATLTANGRQIDATLPHALVLTWQQGRLLVAIMTGLFGFVLPLMQLLFLFWALHAIISRRLPADFHFGMRVLQGFSSWCMVPVLLLGILVAIVKLSGLARLEPGPGLWAFGVLTVLLTVLSRVTALRLWHCAEDDGLTPLSGARVEPGHVVGACHSCGNVQNIESVSGSYSCERCGANNHFRKPDSVSRTWAFVIAASILYIPANILPVMQVRLPTGVTAHTILGGVIELWRLGSWDLALIVFVASVVVPMTKLFALAVLLAQRRWKGVAIARQRTRLYELIEFIGQWSMLDVFVVLLLAAMVDFPGLSQVTVGPGAASFGVVVVLTMFAAMSYDPRRGWDADPSRDPRSSPARGRSAGSDRSPVNPTTQIV
;
A
#
# COMPACT_ATOMS: atom_id res chain seq x y z
N MET A 1 19.41 -22.36 -26.94
CA MET A 1 19.50 -21.86 -25.55
C MET A 1 18.25 -21.05 -25.26
N THR A 2 17.32 -21.58 -24.47
CA THR A 2 16.08 -20.85 -24.08
C THR A 2 16.47 -19.72 -23.14
N ARG A 3 16.39 -18.46 -23.60
CA ARG A 3 16.64 -17.28 -22.75
C ARG A 3 15.62 -17.27 -21.61
N ARG A 4 16.10 -17.18 -20.37
CA ARG A 4 15.25 -17.04 -19.18
C ARG A 4 14.79 -15.58 -19.03
N PRO A 5 13.57 -15.34 -18.52
CA PRO A 5 13.08 -13.98 -18.34
C PRO A 5 13.88 -13.26 -17.25
N LEU A 6 14.25 -12.00 -17.51
CA LEU A 6 14.97 -11.16 -16.56
C LEU A 6 14.02 -10.42 -15.62
N ILE A 7 14.43 -10.24 -14.36
CA ILE A 7 13.71 -9.44 -13.37
C ILE A 7 14.68 -8.49 -12.68
N ALA A 8 14.27 -7.23 -12.50
CA ALA A 8 15.01 -6.25 -11.73
C ALA A 8 14.43 -6.11 -10.32
N CYS A 9 15.29 -6.05 -9.31
CA CYS A 9 14.87 -5.76 -7.95
C CYS A 9 14.35 -4.32 -7.82
N PRO A 10 13.13 -4.08 -7.29
CA PRO A 10 12.60 -2.73 -7.15
C PRO A 10 13.38 -1.86 -6.14
N HIS A 11 14.05 -2.46 -5.16
CA HIS A 11 14.77 -1.73 -4.10
C HIS A 11 16.23 -1.41 -4.42
N CYS A 12 16.96 -2.28 -5.13
CA CYS A 12 18.38 -2.06 -5.43
C CYS A 12 18.72 -2.05 -6.94
N ALA A 13 17.75 -2.36 -7.80
CA ALA A 13 17.91 -2.51 -9.24
C ALA A 13 18.96 -3.56 -9.67
N GLN A 14 19.23 -4.56 -8.81
CA GLN A 14 19.97 -5.74 -9.21
C GLN A 14 19.14 -6.54 -10.22
N LEU A 15 19.76 -6.94 -11.33
CA LEU A 15 19.15 -7.83 -12.32
C LEU A 15 19.37 -9.28 -11.92
N HIS A 16 18.35 -10.10 -12.16
CA HIS A 16 18.33 -11.53 -11.88
C HIS A 16 17.64 -12.27 -13.03
N GLU A 17 18.01 -13.53 -13.24
CA GLU A 17 17.23 -14.44 -14.06
C GLU A 17 16.09 -15.03 -13.23
N ARG A 18 14.86 -15.00 -13.75
CA ARG A 18 13.75 -15.72 -13.14
C ARG A 18 13.90 -17.21 -13.44
N ILE A 19 13.89 -18.00 -12.38
CA ILE A 19 13.91 -19.45 -12.42
C ILE A 19 12.59 -20.00 -11.88
N PRO A 20 12.11 -21.14 -12.39
CA PRO A 20 10.97 -21.82 -11.77
C PRO A 20 11.37 -22.28 -10.37
N ILE A 21 10.55 -21.95 -9.37
CA ILE A 21 10.74 -22.36 -7.97
C ILE A 21 9.60 -23.28 -7.53
N ALA A 22 9.87 -24.14 -6.55
CA ALA A 22 8.88 -25.05 -5.99
C ALA A 22 7.67 -24.31 -5.40
N GLN A 23 6.52 -24.98 -5.32
CA GLN A 23 5.32 -24.41 -4.71
C GLN A 23 5.59 -24.00 -3.26
N GLY A 24 5.12 -22.81 -2.88
CA GLY A 24 5.34 -22.24 -1.55
C GLY A 24 6.69 -21.52 -1.36
N ALA A 25 7.69 -21.79 -2.20
CA ALA A 25 9.00 -21.15 -2.13
C ALA A 25 8.96 -19.67 -2.57
N SER A 26 9.92 -18.88 -2.11
CA SER A 26 10.10 -17.48 -2.49
C SER A 26 11.53 -17.22 -2.96
N ALA A 27 11.68 -16.45 -4.03
CA ALA A 27 12.98 -15.96 -4.48
C ALA A 27 13.28 -14.60 -3.84
N ALA A 28 14.49 -14.42 -3.32
CA ALA A 28 14.94 -13.17 -2.72
C ALA A 28 16.12 -12.59 -3.49
N CYS A 29 16.23 -11.26 -3.51
CA CYS A 29 17.36 -10.57 -4.10
C CYS A 29 18.62 -10.83 -3.26
N VAL A 30 19.68 -11.34 -3.90
CA VAL A 30 20.97 -11.66 -3.23
C VAL A 30 21.64 -10.43 -2.60
N ARG A 31 21.34 -9.23 -3.11
CA ARG A 31 21.93 -7.97 -2.67
C ARG A 31 21.19 -7.39 -1.45
N CYS A 32 19.93 -7.01 -1.65
CA CYS A 32 19.16 -6.33 -0.61
C CYS A 32 18.36 -7.27 0.31
N GLY A 33 18.09 -8.51 -0.12
CA GLY A 33 17.26 -9.48 0.62
C GLY A 33 15.77 -9.35 0.36
N TYR A 34 15.32 -8.42 -0.48
CA TYR A 34 13.90 -8.23 -0.83
C TYR A 34 13.33 -9.44 -1.56
N ALA A 35 12.12 -9.86 -1.21
CA ALA A 35 11.42 -10.96 -1.88
C ALA A 35 10.92 -10.53 -3.28
N LEU A 36 11.49 -11.11 -4.33
CA LEU A 36 11.21 -10.73 -5.72
C LEU A 36 9.89 -11.32 -6.23
N TYR A 37 9.68 -12.61 -6.02
CA TYR A 37 8.45 -13.31 -6.40
C TYR A 37 8.26 -14.56 -5.52
N ARG A 38 7.00 -15.00 -5.42
CA ARG A 38 6.61 -16.15 -4.61
C ARG A 38 5.75 -17.15 -5.41
N GLN A 39 6.19 -18.41 -5.28
CA GLN A 39 5.53 -19.69 -5.52
C GLN A 39 4.11 -19.82 -4.96
N SER A 40 3.03 -19.43 -5.62
CA SER A 40 1.70 -19.74 -5.07
C SER A 40 1.32 -21.20 -5.27
N ALA A 41 0.76 -21.83 -4.24
CA ALA A 41 0.14 -23.15 -4.33
C ALA A 41 -1.22 -23.10 -5.07
N LEU A 42 -1.94 -21.98 -4.99
CA LEU A 42 -3.22 -21.79 -5.65
C LEU A 42 -3.04 -21.53 -7.16
N PRO A 43 -3.76 -22.25 -8.05
CA PRO A 43 -3.76 -22.00 -9.49
C PRO A 43 -4.54 -20.72 -9.83
N LEU A 44 -4.38 -20.21 -11.06
CA LEU A 44 -5.07 -18.99 -11.54
C LEU A 44 -6.59 -19.03 -11.35
N LYS A 45 -7.23 -20.18 -11.64
CA LYS A 45 -8.67 -20.37 -11.43
C LYS A 45 -9.07 -20.26 -9.95
N GLY A 46 -8.20 -20.68 -9.03
CA GLY A 46 -8.44 -20.54 -7.58
C GLY A 46 -8.41 -19.07 -7.13
N TRP A 47 -7.48 -18.27 -7.68
CA TRP A 47 -7.45 -16.82 -7.44
C TRP A 47 -8.69 -16.11 -8.00
N LEU A 48 -9.19 -16.52 -9.17
CA LEU A 48 -10.42 -15.99 -9.73
C LEU A 48 -11.62 -16.30 -8.83
N ALA A 49 -11.75 -17.55 -8.37
CA ALA A 49 -12.83 -17.97 -7.46
C ALA A 49 -12.80 -17.18 -6.13
N LEU A 50 -11.61 -17.00 -5.53
CA LEU A 50 -11.44 -16.18 -4.33
C LEU A 50 -11.81 -14.71 -4.56
N THR A 51 -11.50 -14.15 -5.73
CA THR A 51 -11.85 -12.77 -6.08
C THR A 51 -13.36 -12.60 -6.25
N LEU A 52 -14.02 -13.57 -6.88
CA LEU A 52 -15.49 -13.60 -6.99
C LEU A 52 -16.16 -13.75 -5.62
N ALA A 53 -15.64 -14.63 -4.77
CA ALA A 53 -16.11 -14.77 -3.39
C ALA A 53 -15.95 -13.45 -2.62
N ALA A 54 -14.81 -12.76 -2.75
CA ALA A 54 -14.60 -11.47 -2.12
C ALA A 54 -15.55 -10.37 -2.63
N LEU A 55 -15.89 -10.37 -3.94
CA LEU A 55 -16.92 -9.46 -4.50
C LEU A 55 -18.30 -9.70 -3.87
N LEU A 56 -18.71 -10.96 -3.74
CA LEU A 56 -19.99 -11.32 -3.11
C LEU A 56 -20.01 -10.94 -1.63
N VAL A 57 -18.95 -11.28 -0.89
CA VAL A 57 -18.83 -10.93 0.54
C VAL A 57 -18.76 -9.41 0.71
N PHE A 58 -18.12 -8.66 -0.19
CA PHE A 58 -18.12 -7.20 -0.18
C PHE A 58 -19.54 -6.64 -0.34
N ALA A 59 -20.34 -7.19 -1.24
CA ALA A 59 -21.74 -6.79 -1.39
C ALA A 59 -22.55 -7.07 -0.11
N ILE A 60 -22.38 -8.25 0.49
CA ILE A 60 -23.03 -8.62 1.76
C ILE A 60 -22.60 -7.66 2.89
N ALA A 61 -21.29 -7.39 3.03
CA ALA A 61 -20.76 -6.53 4.09
C ALA A 61 -21.30 -5.10 4.05
N ASN A 62 -21.58 -4.58 2.85
CA ASN A 62 -22.12 -3.23 2.68
C ASN A 62 -23.66 -3.17 2.73
N TYR A 63 -24.34 -4.27 2.44
CA TYR A 63 -25.80 -4.34 2.45
C TYR A 63 -26.37 -4.59 3.85
N PHE A 64 -25.74 -5.47 4.63
CA PHE A 64 -26.22 -5.84 5.95
C PHE A 64 -25.72 -4.88 7.07
N PRO A 65 -26.48 -4.71 8.17
CA PRO A 65 -26.06 -3.89 9.29
C PRO A 65 -24.81 -4.48 9.97
N ILE A 66 -23.89 -3.58 10.31
CA ILE A 66 -22.69 -3.89 11.09
C ILE A 66 -23.08 -4.10 12.56
N ALA A 67 -23.96 -3.25 13.06
CA ALA A 67 -24.53 -3.36 14.40
C ALA A 67 -25.95 -2.82 14.39
N THR A 68 -26.80 -3.39 15.23
CA THR A 68 -28.16 -2.87 15.47
C THR A 68 -28.20 -2.27 16.86
N LEU A 69 -28.63 -1.01 16.92
CA LEU A 69 -28.79 -0.26 18.15
C LEU A 69 -30.26 -0.24 18.52
N THR A 70 -30.59 -0.69 19.73
CA THR A 70 -31.94 -0.57 20.28
C THR A 70 -31.94 0.48 21.37
N ALA A 71 -32.51 1.65 21.09
CA ALA A 71 -32.65 2.74 22.05
C ALA A 71 -34.08 3.30 22.00
N ASN A 72 -34.71 3.51 23.15
CA ASN A 72 -36.07 4.04 23.27
C ASN A 72 -37.13 3.31 22.40
N GLY A 73 -37.01 1.98 22.26
CA GLY A 73 -37.94 1.15 21.48
C GLY A 73 -37.83 1.29 19.95
N ARG A 74 -36.89 2.10 19.43
CA ARG A 74 -36.55 2.15 18.01
C ARG A 74 -35.27 1.37 17.76
N GLN A 75 -35.29 0.53 16.72
CA GLN A 75 -34.13 -0.18 16.23
C GLN A 75 -33.51 0.63 15.08
N ILE A 76 -32.23 0.99 15.21
CA ILE A 76 -31.47 1.71 14.20
C ILE A 76 -30.37 0.79 13.71
N ASP A 77 -30.40 0.51 12.41
CA ASP A 77 -29.44 -0.36 11.74
C ASP A 77 -28.23 0.47 11.25
N ALA A 78 -27.07 0.24 11.85
CA ALA A 78 -25.84 0.91 11.46
C ALA A 78 -25.16 0.17 10.30
N THR A 79 -25.34 0.67 9.07
CA THR A 79 -24.58 0.21 7.89
C THR A 79 -23.46 1.21 7.54
N LEU A 80 -22.40 0.75 6.88
CA LEU A 80 -21.32 1.64 6.43
C LEU A 80 -21.78 2.72 5.42
N PRO A 81 -22.61 2.39 4.41
CA PRO A 81 -23.18 3.41 3.53
C PRO A 81 -24.05 4.43 4.28
N HIS A 82 -24.79 4.00 5.30
CA HIS A 82 -25.59 4.91 6.12
C HIS A 82 -24.70 5.90 6.90
N ALA A 83 -23.62 5.41 7.52
CA ALA A 83 -22.62 6.26 8.18
C ALA A 83 -22.01 7.31 7.23
N LEU A 84 -21.76 6.92 5.97
CA LEU A 84 -21.25 7.81 4.94
C LEU A 84 -22.26 8.91 4.55
N VAL A 85 -23.53 8.53 4.37
CA VAL A 85 -24.61 9.49 4.03
C VAL A 85 -24.84 10.49 5.17
N LEU A 86 -24.82 10.04 6.42
CA LEU A 86 -24.91 10.92 7.59
C LEU A 86 -23.76 11.95 7.60
N THR A 87 -22.52 11.48 7.42
CA THR A 87 -21.34 12.36 7.39
C THR A 87 -21.42 13.39 6.25
N TRP A 88 -21.96 12.98 5.10
CA TRP A 88 -22.20 13.86 3.95
C TRP A 88 -23.23 14.95 4.28
N GLN A 89 -24.36 14.57 4.88
CA GLN A 89 -25.43 15.50 5.26
C GLN A 89 -25.01 16.48 6.37
N GLN A 90 -24.10 16.08 7.25
CA GLN A 90 -23.49 16.95 8.28
C GLN A 90 -22.54 18.03 7.71
N GLY A 91 -22.36 18.10 6.38
CA GLY A 91 -21.57 19.16 5.73
C GLY A 91 -20.06 18.96 5.81
N ARG A 92 -19.58 17.77 6.19
CA ARG A 92 -18.14 17.43 6.26
C ARG A 92 -17.67 16.70 5.01
N LEU A 93 -17.67 17.43 3.90
CA LEU A 93 -17.39 16.92 2.56
C LEU A 93 -16.08 16.12 2.47
N LEU A 94 -14.97 16.65 3.01
CA LEU A 94 -13.66 16.02 2.88
C LEU A 94 -13.62 14.63 3.53
N VAL A 95 -14.16 14.51 4.75
CA VAL A 95 -14.15 13.25 5.51
C VAL A 95 -15.07 12.22 4.85
N ALA A 96 -16.23 12.66 4.36
CA ALA A 96 -17.14 11.80 3.60
C ALA A 96 -16.47 11.27 2.32
N ILE A 97 -15.86 12.15 1.51
CA ILE A 97 -15.15 11.75 0.28
C ILE A 97 -14.04 10.75 0.60
N MET A 98 -13.19 11.05 1.60
CA MET A 98 -12.11 10.13 1.98
C MET A 98 -12.64 8.77 2.39
N THR A 99 -13.66 8.73 3.23
CA THR A 99 -14.22 7.48 3.74
C THR A 99 -14.91 6.68 2.64
N GLY A 100 -15.71 7.32 1.80
CA GLY A 100 -16.34 6.66 0.65
C GLY A 100 -15.29 6.13 -0.33
N LEU A 101 -14.23 6.91 -0.58
CA LEU A 101 -13.15 6.50 -1.47
C LEU A 101 -12.39 5.29 -0.92
N PHE A 102 -11.86 5.37 0.31
CA PHE A 102 -11.01 4.32 0.89
C PHE A 102 -11.77 3.12 1.45
N GLY A 103 -12.99 3.33 1.96
CA GLY A 103 -13.83 2.28 2.54
C GLY A 103 -14.67 1.52 1.51
N PHE A 104 -15.07 2.17 0.41
CA PHE A 104 -15.99 1.57 -0.57
C PHE A 104 -15.43 1.52 -1.99
N VAL A 105 -15.08 2.67 -2.57
CA VAL A 105 -14.73 2.75 -4.00
C VAL A 105 -13.42 2.01 -4.32
N LEU A 106 -12.36 2.22 -3.55
CA LEU A 106 -11.05 1.62 -3.82
C LEU A 106 -11.04 0.09 -3.63
N PRO A 107 -11.61 -0.49 -2.56
CA PRO A 107 -11.73 -1.94 -2.44
C PRO A 107 -12.55 -2.56 -3.57
N LEU A 108 -13.68 -1.92 -3.94
CA LEU A 108 -14.51 -2.39 -5.05
C LEU A 108 -13.74 -2.36 -6.37
N MET A 109 -13.10 -1.24 -6.69
CA MET A 109 -12.31 -1.11 -7.91
C MET A 109 -11.18 -2.13 -7.96
N GLN A 110 -10.44 -2.32 -6.86
CA GLN A 110 -9.39 -3.34 -6.80
C GLN A 110 -9.95 -4.74 -7.11
N LEU A 111 -11.07 -5.12 -6.50
CA LEU A 111 -11.70 -6.42 -6.73
C LEU A 111 -12.17 -6.60 -8.18
N LEU A 112 -12.80 -5.57 -8.76
CA LEU A 112 -13.26 -5.59 -10.15
C LEU A 112 -12.09 -5.69 -11.14
N PHE A 113 -11.04 -4.87 -10.97
CA PHE A 113 -9.86 -4.92 -11.84
C PHE A 113 -9.09 -6.24 -11.69
N LEU A 114 -9.00 -6.78 -10.48
CA LEU A 114 -8.37 -8.08 -10.24
C LEU A 114 -9.16 -9.22 -10.89
N PHE A 115 -10.49 -9.21 -10.74
CA PHE A 115 -11.38 -10.20 -11.37
C PHE A 115 -11.23 -10.15 -12.89
N TRP A 116 -11.32 -8.95 -13.47
CA TRP A 116 -11.16 -8.74 -14.90
C TRP A 116 -9.78 -9.19 -15.41
N ALA A 117 -8.68 -8.82 -14.73
CA ALA A 117 -7.34 -9.19 -15.16
C ALA A 117 -7.09 -10.70 -15.08
N LEU A 118 -7.54 -11.36 -14.02
CA LEU A 118 -7.47 -12.82 -13.89
C LEU A 118 -8.32 -13.51 -14.97
N HIS A 119 -9.52 -13.01 -15.24
CA HIS A 119 -10.38 -13.53 -16.29
C HIS A 119 -9.74 -13.39 -17.68
N ALA A 120 -9.12 -12.25 -17.99
CA ALA A 120 -8.44 -12.01 -19.26
C ALA A 120 -7.29 -13.00 -19.52
N ILE A 121 -6.47 -13.27 -18.48
CA ILE A 121 -5.35 -14.23 -18.57
C ILE A 121 -5.88 -15.66 -18.75
N ILE A 122 -6.88 -16.06 -17.96
CA ILE A 122 -7.48 -17.42 -18.05
C ILE A 122 -8.14 -17.63 -19.43
N SER A 123 -8.80 -16.61 -19.97
CA SER A 123 -9.42 -16.64 -21.29
C SER A 123 -8.40 -16.53 -22.44
N ARG A 124 -7.11 -16.38 -22.14
CA ARG A 124 -6.00 -16.20 -23.11
C ARG A 124 -6.25 -15.06 -24.11
N ARG A 125 -7.04 -14.07 -23.71
CA ARG A 125 -7.38 -12.89 -24.52
C ARG A 125 -6.99 -11.66 -23.72
N LEU A 126 -5.87 -11.04 -24.08
CA LEU A 126 -5.45 -9.78 -23.50
C LEU A 126 -6.13 -8.63 -24.28
N PRO A 127 -7.13 -7.94 -23.70
CA PRO A 127 -7.71 -6.77 -24.33
C PRO A 127 -6.67 -5.66 -24.48
N ALA A 128 -6.86 -4.75 -25.44
CA ALA A 128 -5.94 -3.62 -25.66
C ALA A 128 -5.74 -2.77 -24.39
N ASP A 129 -6.79 -2.65 -23.57
CA ASP A 129 -6.78 -1.88 -22.32
C ASP A 129 -6.10 -2.63 -21.14
N PHE A 130 -5.60 -3.85 -21.34
CA PHE A 130 -4.92 -4.63 -20.29
C PHE A 130 -3.80 -3.82 -19.63
N HIS A 131 -3.02 -3.10 -20.41
CA HIS A 131 -1.95 -2.25 -19.90
C HIS A 131 -2.43 -1.11 -19.00
N PHE A 132 -3.60 -0.54 -19.27
CA PHE A 132 -4.19 0.50 -18.43
C PHE A 132 -4.74 -0.10 -17.13
N GLY A 133 -5.52 -1.19 -17.22
CA GLY A 133 -6.08 -1.86 -16.04
C GLY A 133 -4.99 -2.33 -15.07
N MET A 134 -3.88 -2.85 -15.57
CA MET A 134 -2.75 -3.26 -14.74
C MET A 134 -2.04 -2.08 -14.04
N ARG A 135 -1.96 -0.91 -14.68
CA ARG A 135 -1.43 0.32 -14.06
C ARG A 135 -2.35 0.81 -12.94
N VAL A 136 -3.66 0.80 -13.20
CA VAL A 136 -4.67 1.18 -12.21
C VAL A 136 -4.65 0.23 -11.01
N LEU A 137 -4.57 -1.08 -11.25
CA LEU A 137 -4.48 -2.10 -10.21
C LEU A 137 -3.22 -1.93 -9.34
N GLN A 138 -2.07 -1.63 -9.96
CA GLN A 138 -0.83 -1.33 -9.21
C GLN A 138 -1.02 -0.12 -8.30
N GLY A 139 -1.65 0.94 -8.81
CA GLY A 139 -2.01 2.12 -8.03
C GLY A 139 -2.83 1.76 -6.80
N PHE A 140 -3.97 1.07 -6.99
CA PHE A 140 -4.91 0.77 -5.90
C PHE A 140 -4.42 -0.24 -4.87
N SER A 141 -3.50 -1.14 -5.23
CA SER A 141 -3.01 -2.18 -4.32
C SER A 141 -2.43 -1.62 -3.01
N SER A 142 -1.86 -0.41 -3.04
CA SER A 142 -1.31 0.25 -1.85
C SER A 142 -2.33 1.02 -1.01
N TRP A 143 -3.54 1.25 -1.51
CA TRP A 143 -4.57 2.07 -0.84
C TRP A 143 -5.73 1.28 -0.24
N CYS A 144 -5.78 -0.03 -0.47
CA CYS A 144 -6.86 -0.85 0.09
C CYS A 144 -6.63 -1.11 1.58
N MET A 145 -7.47 -0.50 2.41
CA MET A 145 -7.32 -0.47 3.86
C MET A 145 -8.47 -1.18 4.58
N VAL A 146 -9.09 -2.19 3.95
CA VAL A 146 -10.20 -2.94 4.56
C VAL A 146 -9.85 -3.59 5.92
N PRO A 147 -8.65 -4.16 6.14
CA PRO A 147 -8.27 -4.64 7.47
C PRO A 147 -8.32 -3.55 8.55
N VAL A 148 -7.95 -2.33 8.16
CA VAL A 148 -7.95 -1.16 9.04
C VAL A 148 -9.37 -0.69 9.33
N LEU A 149 -10.24 -0.71 8.32
CA LEU A 149 -11.67 -0.43 8.49
C LEU A 149 -12.32 -1.41 9.49
N LEU A 150 -12.04 -2.71 9.40
CA LEU A 150 -12.54 -3.70 10.36
C LEU A 150 -12.07 -3.40 11.78
N LEU A 151 -10.79 -3.07 11.97
CA LEU A 151 -10.26 -2.68 13.27
C LEU A 151 -10.96 -1.43 13.81
N GLY A 152 -11.24 -0.46 12.93
CA GLY A 152 -12.02 0.73 13.28
C GLY A 152 -13.44 0.42 13.73
N ILE A 153 -14.11 -0.50 13.03
CA ILE A 153 -15.45 -1.00 13.40
C ILE A 153 -15.41 -1.67 14.77
N LEU A 154 -14.42 -2.54 15.01
CA LEU A 154 -14.31 -3.26 16.27
C LEU A 154 -14.10 -2.30 17.46
N VAL A 155 -13.22 -1.30 17.29
CA VAL A 155 -12.98 -0.26 18.30
C VAL A 155 -14.26 0.53 18.58
N ALA A 156 -15.01 0.91 17.54
CA ALA A 156 -16.27 1.64 17.70
C ALA A 156 -17.30 0.81 18.48
N ILE A 157 -17.52 -0.45 18.11
CA ILE A 157 -18.44 -1.39 18.77
C ILE A 157 -18.10 -1.54 20.26
N VAL A 158 -16.83 -1.80 20.59
CA VAL A 158 -16.37 -1.94 21.99
C VAL A 158 -16.61 -0.67 22.79
N LYS A 159 -16.46 0.51 22.18
CA LYS A 159 -16.70 1.77 22.89
C LYS A 159 -18.18 2.01 23.18
N LEU A 160 -19.05 1.60 22.27
CA LEU A 160 -20.49 1.83 22.34
C LEU A 160 -21.23 0.78 23.18
N SER A 161 -20.69 -0.42 23.32
CA SER A 161 -21.29 -1.45 24.16
C SER A 161 -21.37 -1.04 25.65
N GLY A 162 -20.55 -0.07 26.08
CA GLY A 162 -20.64 0.52 27.42
C GLY A 162 -21.79 1.51 27.60
N LEU A 163 -22.41 2.00 26.51
CA LEU A 163 -23.44 3.05 26.53
C LEU A 163 -24.84 2.53 26.19
N ALA A 164 -24.95 1.47 25.39
CA ALA A 164 -26.23 0.91 24.94
C ALA A 164 -26.15 -0.61 24.69
N ARG A 165 -27.31 -1.28 24.59
CA ARG A 165 -27.39 -2.66 24.08
C ARG A 165 -27.07 -2.63 22.58
N LEU A 166 -25.88 -3.10 22.26
CA LEU A 166 -25.35 -3.19 20.91
C LEU A 166 -25.29 -4.66 20.51
N GLU A 167 -26.09 -5.05 19.54
CA GLU A 167 -26.05 -6.41 18.99
C GLU A 167 -25.22 -6.40 17.69
N PRO A 168 -24.13 -7.18 17.61
CA PRO A 168 -23.35 -7.30 16.38
C PRO A 168 -24.19 -7.87 15.24
N GLY A 169 -24.25 -7.16 14.12
CA GLY A 169 -24.99 -7.57 12.94
C GLY A 169 -24.17 -8.50 12.02
N PRO A 170 -24.83 -9.12 11.03
CA PRO A 170 -24.16 -10.00 10.06
C PRO A 170 -23.11 -9.27 9.20
N GLY A 171 -23.24 -7.94 9.03
CA GLY A 171 -22.24 -7.12 8.33
C GLY A 171 -20.86 -7.17 8.97
N LEU A 172 -20.77 -7.24 10.32
CA LEU A 172 -19.49 -7.34 11.02
C LEU A 172 -18.70 -8.59 10.62
N TRP A 173 -19.38 -9.75 10.62
CA TRP A 173 -18.78 -11.02 10.22
C TRP A 173 -18.38 -11.01 8.75
N ALA A 174 -19.20 -10.40 7.88
CA ALA A 174 -18.87 -10.23 6.47
C ALA A 174 -17.63 -9.34 6.27
N PHE A 175 -17.46 -8.25 7.01
CA PHE A 175 -16.21 -7.46 7.01
C PHE A 175 -15.00 -8.28 7.50
N GLY A 176 -15.20 -9.14 8.50
CA GLY A 176 -14.19 -10.09 8.98
C GLY A 176 -13.71 -11.05 7.89
N VAL A 177 -14.64 -11.74 7.23
CA VAL A 177 -14.34 -12.65 6.11
C VAL A 177 -13.72 -11.89 4.94
N LEU A 178 -14.27 -10.72 4.58
CA LEU A 178 -13.74 -9.86 3.52
C LEU A 178 -12.27 -9.46 3.80
N THR A 179 -11.95 -9.14 5.05
CA THR A 179 -10.59 -8.77 5.47
C THR A 179 -9.62 -9.92 5.25
N VAL A 180 -10.00 -11.15 5.62
CA VAL A 180 -9.20 -12.34 5.38
C VAL A 180 -9.02 -12.58 3.87
N LEU A 181 -10.10 -12.50 3.10
CA LEU A 181 -10.05 -12.69 1.64
C LEU A 181 -9.15 -11.66 0.96
N LEU A 182 -9.28 -10.37 1.29
CA LEU A 182 -8.44 -9.31 0.74
C LEU A 182 -6.98 -9.44 1.17
N THR A 183 -6.71 -9.90 2.40
CA THR A 183 -5.35 -10.19 2.87
C THR A 183 -4.72 -11.35 2.09
N VAL A 184 -5.51 -12.34 1.66
CA VAL A 184 -5.03 -13.41 0.78
C VAL A 184 -4.83 -12.88 -0.64
N LEU A 185 -5.79 -12.10 -1.18
CA LEU A 185 -5.74 -11.51 -2.51
C LEU A 185 -4.64 -10.46 -2.68
N SER A 186 -4.19 -9.80 -1.61
CA SER A 186 -3.06 -8.85 -1.66
C SER A 186 -1.73 -9.51 -2.08
N ARG A 187 -1.64 -10.85 -1.98
CA ARG A 187 -0.53 -11.64 -2.53
C ARG A 187 -0.50 -11.69 -4.07
N VAL A 188 -1.56 -11.26 -4.74
CA VAL A 188 -1.64 -11.16 -6.20
C VAL A 188 -1.40 -9.71 -6.61
N THR A 189 -0.13 -9.38 -6.82
CA THR A 189 0.28 -8.05 -7.29
C THR A 189 0.16 -7.95 -8.81
N ALA A 190 0.01 -6.73 -9.32
CA ALA A 190 0.04 -6.44 -10.75
C ALA A 190 1.25 -7.08 -11.48
N LEU A 191 2.44 -6.99 -10.88
CA LEU A 191 3.66 -7.59 -11.41
C LEU A 191 3.57 -9.13 -11.54
N ARG A 192 2.89 -9.78 -10.61
CA ARG A 192 2.71 -11.24 -10.62
C ARG A 192 1.79 -11.70 -11.75
N LEU A 193 0.73 -10.93 -12.04
CA LEU A 193 -0.15 -11.18 -13.18
C LEU A 193 0.60 -11.01 -14.51
N TRP A 194 1.53 -10.04 -14.60
CA TRP A 194 2.43 -9.93 -15.75
C TRP A 194 3.35 -11.14 -15.90
N HIS A 195 3.91 -11.67 -14.80
CA HIS A 195 4.69 -12.90 -14.86
C HIS A 195 3.85 -14.09 -15.35
N CYS A 196 2.61 -14.23 -14.87
CA CYS A 196 1.71 -15.28 -15.36
C CYS A 196 1.39 -15.12 -16.86
N ALA A 197 1.10 -13.91 -17.32
CA ALA A 197 0.84 -13.64 -18.73
C ALA A 197 2.07 -13.89 -19.62
N GLU A 198 3.28 -13.66 -19.09
CA GLU A 198 4.54 -14.00 -19.74
C GLU A 198 4.80 -15.50 -19.78
N ASP A 199 4.56 -16.23 -18.68
CA ASP A 199 4.71 -17.68 -18.60
C ASP A 199 3.73 -18.41 -19.56
N ASP A 200 2.53 -17.86 -19.75
CA ASP A 200 1.53 -18.35 -20.71
C ASP A 200 1.80 -17.90 -22.17
N GLY A 201 2.89 -17.18 -22.43
CA GLY A 201 3.29 -16.73 -23.76
C GLY A 201 2.40 -15.64 -24.37
N LEU A 202 1.55 -14.99 -23.56
CA LEU A 202 0.64 -13.93 -24.01
C LEU A 202 1.36 -12.58 -24.20
N THR A 203 2.56 -12.43 -23.62
CA THR A 203 3.34 -11.18 -23.67
C THR A 203 4.82 -11.49 -23.95
N PRO A 204 5.58 -10.55 -24.56
CA PRO A 204 7.00 -10.78 -24.86
C PRO A 204 7.83 -11.05 -23.60
N LEU A 205 8.78 -11.99 -23.65
CA LEU A 205 9.68 -12.30 -22.54
C LEU A 205 10.53 -11.09 -22.12
N SER A 206 10.67 -10.91 -20.81
CA SER A 206 11.42 -9.83 -20.18
C SER A 206 12.88 -10.04 -20.43
N GLY A 207 13.57 -9.05 -20.98
CA GLY A 207 14.95 -9.18 -21.39
C GLY A 207 15.16 -9.91 -22.73
N ALA A 208 14.10 -10.27 -23.47
CA ALA A 208 14.24 -11.00 -24.74
C ALA A 208 15.16 -10.29 -25.74
N ARG A 209 15.09 -8.96 -25.80
CA ARG A 209 15.86 -8.09 -26.71
C ARG A 209 17.03 -7.39 -26.03
N VAL A 210 17.41 -7.79 -24.81
CA VAL A 210 18.55 -7.18 -24.14
C VAL A 210 19.83 -7.59 -24.84
N GLU A 211 20.65 -6.60 -25.18
CA GLU A 211 21.92 -6.78 -25.88
C GLU A 211 23.08 -6.54 -24.91
N PRO A 212 24.15 -7.37 -24.95
CA PRO A 212 25.34 -7.12 -24.15
C PRO A 212 25.93 -5.73 -24.46
N GLY A 213 26.27 -4.97 -23.42
CA GLY A 213 26.92 -3.65 -23.55
C GLY A 213 25.97 -2.45 -23.59
N HIS A 214 24.66 -2.66 -23.71
CA HIS A 214 23.67 -1.58 -23.59
C HIS A 214 23.24 -1.35 -22.14
N VAL A 215 22.81 -0.13 -21.83
CA VAL A 215 22.21 0.18 -20.53
C VAL A 215 20.83 -0.47 -20.47
N VAL A 216 20.52 -1.11 -19.34
CA VAL A 216 19.26 -1.84 -19.15
C VAL A 216 18.37 -1.10 -18.16
N GLY A 217 17.11 -0.88 -18.54
CA GLY A 217 16.05 -0.31 -17.71
C GLY A 217 14.95 -1.32 -17.42
N ALA A 218 14.36 -1.24 -16.23
CA ALA A 218 13.20 -2.03 -15.86
C ALA A 218 11.96 -1.13 -15.71
N CYS A 219 10.86 -1.55 -16.34
CA CYS A 219 9.59 -0.85 -16.25
C CYS A 219 9.01 -0.92 -14.82
N HIS A 220 8.61 0.23 -14.28
CA HIS A 220 7.97 0.30 -12.96
C HIS A 220 6.57 -0.30 -12.92
N SER A 221 5.87 -0.36 -14.05
CA SER A 221 4.49 -0.84 -14.14
C SER A 221 4.35 -2.33 -14.42
N CYS A 222 5.11 -2.86 -15.39
CA CYS A 222 4.99 -4.27 -15.81
C CYS A 222 6.23 -5.12 -15.51
N GLY A 223 7.32 -4.52 -15.01
CA GLY A 223 8.57 -5.22 -14.71
C GLY A 223 9.42 -5.62 -15.91
N ASN A 224 9.01 -5.29 -17.14
CA ASN A 224 9.77 -5.63 -18.34
C ASN A 224 11.17 -4.99 -18.30
N VAL A 225 12.17 -5.83 -18.53
CA VAL A 225 13.57 -5.44 -18.64
C VAL A 225 13.91 -5.25 -20.13
N GLN A 226 14.40 -4.07 -20.49
CA GLN A 226 14.70 -3.70 -21.88
C GLN A 226 15.95 -2.82 -21.96
N ASN A 227 16.53 -2.73 -23.16
CA ASN A 227 17.59 -1.76 -23.42
C ASN A 227 17.02 -0.34 -23.37
N ILE A 228 17.83 0.58 -22.87
CA ILE A 228 17.53 2.02 -22.89
C ILE A 228 18.70 2.76 -23.53
N GLU A 229 18.39 3.77 -24.32
CA GLU A 229 19.40 4.58 -25.02
C GLU A 229 20.23 5.41 -24.03
N SER A 230 19.59 5.90 -22.97
CA SER A 230 20.23 6.74 -21.98
C SER A 230 19.71 6.48 -20.56
N VAL A 231 20.58 6.69 -19.57
CA VAL A 231 20.21 6.74 -18.14
C VAL A 231 19.38 8.00 -17.83
N SER A 232 19.51 9.01 -18.68
CA SER A 232 18.99 10.37 -18.52
C SER A 232 17.82 10.61 -19.48
N GLY A 233 16.60 10.48 -18.99
CA GLY A 233 15.40 10.75 -19.80
C GLY A 233 14.25 9.80 -19.51
N SER A 234 13.16 10.02 -20.23
CA SER A 234 11.98 9.15 -20.23
C SER A 234 12.05 8.20 -21.42
N TYR A 235 11.67 6.94 -21.23
CA TYR A 235 11.62 5.93 -22.29
C TYR A 235 10.30 5.17 -22.24
N SER A 236 9.79 4.77 -23.40
CA SER A 236 8.56 3.96 -23.48
C SER A 236 8.85 2.48 -23.25
N CYS A 237 8.00 1.80 -22.47
CA CYS A 237 8.12 0.37 -22.27
C CYS A 237 7.60 -0.39 -23.50
N GLU A 238 8.41 -1.31 -24.04
CA GLU A 238 8.04 -2.15 -25.19
C GLU A 238 6.90 -3.12 -24.88
N ARG A 239 6.72 -3.51 -23.60
CA ARG A 239 5.68 -4.45 -23.18
C ARG A 239 4.34 -3.75 -22.92
N CYS A 240 4.34 -2.60 -22.24
CA CYS A 240 3.09 -1.96 -21.79
C CYS A 240 2.86 -0.53 -22.27
N GLY A 241 3.77 0.04 -23.05
CA GLY A 241 3.68 1.42 -23.55
C GLY A 241 3.77 2.50 -22.47
N ALA A 242 4.04 2.14 -21.21
CA ALA A 242 4.16 3.10 -20.13
C ALA A 242 5.43 3.94 -20.30
N ASN A 243 5.31 5.26 -20.07
CA ASN A 243 6.47 6.13 -20.00
C ASN A 243 7.21 5.89 -18.68
N ASN A 244 8.44 5.39 -18.76
CA ASN A 244 9.29 5.03 -17.64
C ASN A 244 10.53 5.91 -17.59
N HIS A 245 11.17 5.93 -16.43
CA HIS A 245 12.44 6.60 -16.21
C HIS A 245 13.37 5.61 -15.54
N PHE A 246 14.68 5.73 -15.77
CA PHE A 246 15.64 4.87 -15.08
C PHE A 246 15.58 5.09 -13.56
N ARG A 247 15.40 6.35 -13.14
CA ARG A 247 15.13 6.76 -11.74
C ARG A 247 13.88 7.61 -11.66
N LYS A 248 13.21 7.58 -10.50
CA LYS A 248 12.05 8.45 -10.26
C LYS A 248 12.52 9.93 -10.35
N PRO A 249 11.96 10.75 -11.25
CA PRO A 249 12.38 12.13 -11.43
C PRO A 249 12.10 12.95 -10.17
N ASP A 250 13.05 13.82 -9.82
CA ASP A 250 13.02 14.73 -8.66
C ASP A 250 12.56 14.10 -7.33
N SER A 251 12.80 12.80 -7.17
CA SER A 251 12.26 12.05 -6.04
C SER A 251 12.73 12.57 -4.68
N VAL A 252 13.91 13.21 -4.56
CA VAL A 252 14.30 13.88 -3.30
C VAL A 252 13.44 15.11 -3.05
N SER A 253 13.36 16.01 -4.03
CA SER A 253 12.61 17.28 -3.92
C SER A 253 11.13 17.01 -3.65
N ARG A 254 10.52 16.10 -4.42
CA ARG A 254 9.12 15.69 -4.25
C ARG A 254 8.85 15.09 -2.88
N THR A 255 9.73 14.19 -2.40
CA THR A 255 9.54 13.56 -1.08
C THR A 255 9.68 14.61 0.03
N TRP A 256 10.67 15.52 -0.05
CA TRP A 256 10.79 16.62 0.91
C TRP A 256 9.56 17.54 0.90
N ALA A 257 9.05 17.91 -0.27
CA ALA A 257 7.85 18.74 -0.39
C ALA A 257 6.65 18.10 0.32
N PHE A 258 6.41 16.79 0.10
CA PHE A 258 5.35 16.07 0.79
C PHE A 258 5.58 15.94 2.30
N VAL A 259 6.82 15.66 2.74
CA VAL A 259 7.16 15.54 4.17
C VAL A 259 6.98 16.88 4.89
N ILE A 260 7.42 17.99 4.29
CA ILE A 260 7.25 19.34 4.86
C ILE A 260 5.77 19.72 4.91
N ALA A 261 5.04 19.54 3.81
CA ALA A 261 3.60 19.83 3.78
C ALA A 261 2.82 19.01 4.82
N ALA A 262 3.12 17.71 4.94
CA ALA A 262 2.52 16.85 5.95
C ALA A 262 2.89 17.28 7.38
N SER A 263 4.13 17.71 7.61
CA SER A 263 4.59 18.18 8.92
C SER A 263 3.88 19.47 9.35
N ILE A 264 3.66 20.41 8.41
CA ILE A 264 2.91 21.65 8.66
C ILE A 264 1.45 21.32 9.01
N LEU A 265 0.80 20.43 8.25
CA LEU A 265 -0.59 20.05 8.48
C LEU A 265 -0.79 19.14 9.70
N TYR A 266 0.27 18.49 10.19
CA TYR A 266 0.22 17.69 11.40
C TYR A 266 -0.06 18.55 12.66
N ILE A 267 0.38 19.81 12.66
CA ILE A 267 0.12 20.75 13.75
C ILE A 267 -1.39 21.03 13.92
N PRO A 268 -2.12 21.55 12.91
CA PRO A 268 -3.56 21.76 13.04
C PRO A 268 -4.32 20.44 13.23
N ALA A 269 -3.84 19.32 12.68
CA ALA A 269 -4.47 18.01 12.90
C ALA A 269 -4.52 17.60 14.39
N ASN A 270 -3.51 17.97 15.19
CA ASN A 270 -3.45 17.63 16.62
C ASN A 270 -4.03 18.70 17.54
N ILE A 271 -4.05 19.97 17.10
CA ILE A 271 -4.57 21.10 17.90
C ILE A 271 -6.06 21.30 17.68
N LEU A 272 -6.57 21.08 16.46
CA LEU A 272 -7.99 21.29 16.16
C LEU A 272 -8.85 20.15 16.72
N PRO A 273 -10.10 20.45 17.10
CA PRO A 273 -11.00 19.44 17.60
C PRO A 273 -11.33 18.43 16.49
N VAL A 274 -11.27 17.15 16.86
CA VAL A 274 -11.60 16.02 16.01
C VAL A 274 -13.05 15.60 16.18
N MET A 275 -13.60 15.76 17.38
CA MET A 275 -15.00 15.51 17.68
C MET A 275 -15.60 16.72 18.38
N GLN A 276 -16.80 17.14 17.96
CA GLN A 276 -17.57 18.18 18.60
C GLN A 276 -18.94 17.62 18.97
N VAL A 277 -19.26 17.61 20.26
CA VAL A 277 -20.57 17.23 20.78
C VAL A 277 -21.34 18.51 21.09
N ARG A 278 -22.47 18.71 20.41
CA ARG A 278 -23.38 19.82 20.70
C ARG A 278 -24.41 19.35 21.72
N LEU A 279 -24.28 19.84 22.95
CA LEU A 279 -25.28 19.68 24.00
C LEU A 279 -26.16 20.94 24.06
N PRO A 280 -27.40 20.85 24.58
CA PRO A 280 -28.27 22.01 24.78
C PRO A 280 -27.63 23.11 25.65
N THR A 281 -26.67 22.74 26.51
CA THR A 281 -25.99 23.64 27.46
C THR A 281 -24.63 24.14 26.97
N GLY A 282 -24.14 23.72 25.79
CA GLY A 282 -22.85 24.16 25.25
C GLY A 282 -22.26 23.20 24.21
N VAL A 283 -21.17 23.64 23.56
CA VAL A 283 -20.41 22.81 22.60
C VAL A 283 -19.14 22.31 23.30
N THR A 284 -19.02 21.00 23.47
CA THR A 284 -17.78 20.36 23.96
C THR A 284 -16.99 19.83 22.77
N ALA A 285 -15.69 20.09 22.76
CA ALA A 285 -14.83 19.78 21.63
C ALA A 285 -13.57 19.07 22.13
N HIS A 286 -13.28 17.90 21.56
CA HIS A 286 -12.16 17.07 21.98
C HIS A 286 -11.15 16.97 20.83
N THR A 287 -9.88 17.26 21.12
CA THR A 287 -8.75 16.97 20.23
C THR A 287 -8.43 15.48 20.28
N ILE A 288 -7.55 14.98 19.40
CA ILE A 288 -7.07 13.59 19.44
C ILE A 288 -6.51 13.27 20.83
N LEU A 289 -5.55 14.08 21.29
CA LEU A 289 -4.92 13.88 22.59
C LEU A 289 -5.91 14.06 23.75
N GLY A 290 -6.85 15.01 23.62
CA GLY A 290 -7.94 15.17 24.58
C GLY A 290 -8.80 13.90 24.70
N GLY A 291 -9.17 13.30 23.57
CA GLY A 291 -9.90 12.04 23.52
C GLY A 291 -9.12 10.88 24.14
N VAL A 292 -7.81 10.78 23.89
CA VAL A 292 -6.94 9.77 24.52
C VAL A 292 -6.92 9.93 26.05
N ILE A 293 -6.74 11.16 26.55
CA ILE A 293 -6.69 11.44 27.99
C ILE A 293 -8.03 11.09 28.66
N GLU A 294 -9.14 11.41 28.00
CA GLU A 294 -10.47 11.09 28.50
C GLU A 294 -10.72 9.57 28.54
N LEU A 295 -10.37 8.84 27.47
CA LEU A 295 -10.43 7.39 27.44
C LEU A 295 -9.60 6.74 28.55
N TRP A 296 -8.43 7.33 28.85
CA TRP A 296 -7.57 6.88 29.94
C TRP A 296 -8.23 7.08 31.30
N ARG A 297 -8.83 8.25 31.54
CA ARG A 297 -9.54 8.58 32.80
C ARG A 297 -10.79 7.73 33.01
N LEU A 298 -11.51 7.41 31.93
CA LEU A 298 -12.70 6.55 31.95
C LEU A 298 -12.37 5.06 32.16
N GLY A 299 -11.11 4.70 32.38
CA GLY A 299 -10.67 3.32 32.65
C GLY A 299 -10.45 2.46 31.40
N SER A 300 -10.71 2.98 30.20
CA SER A 300 -10.49 2.27 28.93
C SER A 300 -9.07 2.42 28.40
N TRP A 301 -8.08 1.94 29.17
CA TRP A 301 -6.65 2.14 28.89
C TRP A 301 -6.21 1.50 27.56
N ASP A 302 -6.78 0.33 27.22
CA ASP A 302 -6.49 -0.38 25.98
C ASP A 302 -6.83 0.47 24.74
N LEU A 303 -8.02 1.08 24.74
CA LEU A 303 -8.47 1.93 23.63
C LEU A 303 -7.67 3.23 23.55
N ALA A 304 -7.36 3.84 24.69
CA ALA A 304 -6.54 5.04 24.75
C ALA A 304 -5.15 4.79 24.14
N LEU A 305 -4.53 3.65 24.44
CA LEU A 305 -3.24 3.26 23.89
C LEU A 305 -3.31 3.02 22.37
N ILE A 306 -4.33 2.31 21.88
CA ILE A 306 -4.52 2.05 20.45
C ILE A 306 -4.65 3.37 19.67
N VAL A 307 -5.53 4.28 20.12
CA VAL A 307 -5.74 5.57 19.46
C VAL A 307 -4.49 6.44 19.54
N PHE A 308 -3.78 6.47 20.67
CA PHE A 308 -2.54 7.24 20.80
C PHE A 308 -1.45 6.74 19.85
N VAL A 309 -1.23 5.43 19.79
CA VAL A 309 -0.20 4.83 18.93
C VAL A 309 -0.54 5.06 17.47
N ALA A 310 -1.79 4.82 17.06
CA ALA A 310 -2.22 5.00 15.68
C ALA A 310 -2.23 6.47 15.25
N SER A 311 -2.75 7.38 16.08
CA SER A 311 -2.90 8.81 15.70
C SER A 311 -1.63 9.63 15.86
N VAL A 312 -0.77 9.30 16.82
CA VAL A 312 0.40 10.15 17.14
C VAL A 312 1.70 9.44 16.77
N VAL A 313 1.92 8.24 17.32
CA VAL A 313 3.21 7.54 17.18
C VAL A 313 3.46 7.11 15.74
N VAL A 314 2.45 6.55 15.06
CA VAL A 314 2.58 6.03 13.69
C VAL A 314 2.90 7.16 12.68
N PRO A 315 2.14 8.27 12.58
CA PRO A 315 2.47 9.38 11.69
C PRO A 315 3.83 10.02 12.01
N MET A 316 4.15 10.23 13.28
CA MET A 316 5.45 10.79 13.69
C MET A 316 6.61 9.87 13.27
N THR A 317 6.48 8.56 13.50
CA THR A 317 7.49 7.58 13.09
C THR A 317 7.68 7.59 11.57
N LYS A 318 6.59 7.67 10.80
CA LYS A 318 6.64 7.73 9.33
C LYS A 318 7.32 9.00 8.81
N LEU A 319 6.95 10.17 9.35
CA LEU A 319 7.57 11.45 9.00
C LEU A 319 9.07 11.47 9.36
N PHE A 320 9.41 11.03 10.57
CA PHE A 320 10.78 10.96 11.04
C PHE A 320 11.62 9.99 10.19
N ALA A 321 11.12 8.78 9.94
CA ALA A 321 11.84 7.77 9.17
C ALA A 321 12.09 8.23 7.71
N LEU A 322 11.10 8.87 7.07
CA LEU A 322 11.28 9.45 5.73
C LEU A 322 12.28 10.61 5.74
N ALA A 323 12.22 11.50 6.74
CA ALA A 323 13.19 12.60 6.90
C ALA A 323 14.62 12.07 7.08
N VAL A 324 14.81 11.04 7.91
CA VAL A 324 16.11 10.36 8.10
C VAL A 324 16.61 9.74 6.80
N LEU A 325 15.76 9.01 6.07
CA LEU A 325 16.10 8.41 4.79
C LEU A 325 16.53 9.45 3.74
N LEU A 326 15.95 10.65 3.78
CA LEU A 326 16.29 11.78 2.91
C LEU A 326 17.55 12.54 3.35
N ALA A 327 17.76 12.73 4.65
CA ALA A 327 18.87 13.52 5.20
C ALA A 327 20.23 12.79 5.11
N GLN A 328 20.24 11.45 5.26
CA GLN A 328 21.47 10.68 5.38
C GLN A 328 22.17 10.37 4.04
N ARG A 329 22.69 11.40 3.35
CA ARG A 329 23.43 11.22 2.07
C ARG A 329 24.83 10.60 2.25
N ARG A 330 25.40 10.63 3.46
CA ARG A 330 26.82 10.30 3.71
C ARG A 330 27.10 8.88 4.20
N TRP A 331 26.09 8.12 4.62
CA TRP A 331 26.31 6.79 5.19
C TRP A 331 26.49 5.77 4.07
N LYS A 332 27.69 5.21 3.95
CA LYS A 332 28.09 4.27 2.90
C LYS A 332 28.31 2.89 3.50
N GLY A 333 27.90 1.85 2.77
CA GLY A 333 28.12 0.44 3.14
C GLY A 333 26.92 -0.44 2.83
N VAL A 334 27.18 -1.68 2.42
CA VAL A 334 26.16 -2.67 2.05
C VAL A 334 25.22 -2.98 3.22
N ALA A 335 25.75 -3.09 4.44
CA ALA A 335 24.96 -3.32 5.65
C ALA A 335 23.99 -2.17 5.94
N ILE A 336 24.46 -0.93 5.79
CA ILE A 336 23.63 0.27 5.97
C ILE A 336 22.58 0.37 4.86
N ALA A 337 22.93 0.09 3.60
CA ALA A 337 21.97 0.08 2.49
C ALA A 337 20.86 -0.97 2.69
N ARG A 338 21.20 -2.13 3.27
CA ARG A 338 20.23 -3.15 3.68
C ARG A 338 19.33 -2.67 4.81
N GLN A 339 19.87 -2.02 5.85
CA GLN A 339 19.06 -1.40 6.92
C GLN A 339 18.11 -0.32 6.38
N ARG A 340 18.57 0.53 5.45
CA ARG A 340 17.72 1.54 4.79
C ARG A 340 16.58 0.91 3.99
N THR A 341 16.87 -0.21 3.31
CA THR A 341 15.85 -0.97 2.58
C THR A 341 14.80 -1.53 3.55
N ARG A 342 15.23 -2.14 4.67
CA ARG A 342 14.32 -2.62 5.73
C ARG A 342 13.50 -1.52 6.38
N LEU A 343 14.10 -0.35 6.64
CA LEU A 343 13.39 0.80 7.16
C LEU A 343 12.31 1.28 6.18
N TYR A 344 12.62 1.30 4.88
CA TYR A 344 11.64 1.62 3.85
C TYR A 344 10.51 0.58 3.77
N GLU A 345 10.83 -0.72 3.83
CA GLU A 345 9.81 -1.79 3.90
C GLU A 345 8.91 -1.63 5.14
N LEU A 346 9.49 -1.26 6.28
CA LEU A 346 8.73 -0.96 7.50
C LEU A 346 7.81 0.26 7.31
N ILE A 347 8.29 1.32 6.66
CA ILE A 347 7.47 2.51 6.34
C ILE A 347 6.31 2.14 5.41
N GLU A 348 6.54 1.30 4.40
CA GLU A 348 5.52 0.84 3.48
C GLU A 348 4.48 -0.03 4.19
N PHE A 349 4.93 -0.93 5.07
CA PHE A 349 4.04 -1.74 5.92
C PHE A 349 3.19 -0.87 6.84
N ILE A 350 3.80 0.03 7.61
CA ILE A 350 3.10 0.97 8.51
C ILE A 350 2.14 1.88 7.72
N GLY A 351 2.52 2.26 6.50
CA GLY A 351 1.73 3.14 5.64
C GLY A 351 0.29 2.65 5.43
N GLN A 352 0.10 1.34 5.30
CA GLN A 352 -1.23 0.72 5.11
C GLN A 352 -2.15 0.92 6.33
N TRP A 353 -1.60 1.07 7.53
CA TRP A 353 -2.34 1.22 8.79
C TRP A 353 -2.67 2.67 9.15
N SER A 354 -2.02 3.63 8.49
CA SER A 354 -2.04 5.04 8.89
C SER A 354 -3.42 5.72 8.80
N MET A 355 -4.44 5.09 8.22
CA MET A 355 -5.80 5.64 8.12
C MET A 355 -6.75 5.13 9.22
N LEU A 356 -6.27 4.30 10.14
CA LEU A 356 -7.07 3.74 11.24
C LEU A 356 -7.87 4.80 11.97
N ASP A 357 -7.22 5.89 12.36
CA ASP A 357 -7.83 6.90 13.22
C ASP A 357 -8.97 7.64 12.53
N VAL A 358 -8.86 7.89 11.21
CA VAL A 358 -9.94 8.53 10.44
C VAL A 358 -11.18 7.64 10.43
N PHE A 359 -11.01 6.33 10.25
CA PHE A 359 -12.11 5.38 10.26
C PHE A 359 -12.73 5.23 11.65
N VAL A 360 -11.91 5.13 12.71
CA VAL A 360 -12.40 5.04 14.10
C VAL A 360 -13.25 6.26 14.44
N VAL A 361 -12.74 7.48 14.19
CA VAL A 361 -13.46 8.73 14.51
C VAL A 361 -14.79 8.79 13.76
N LEU A 362 -14.81 8.41 12.48
CA LEU A 362 -16.02 8.45 11.69
C LEU A 362 -17.05 7.42 12.16
N LEU A 363 -16.64 6.19 12.44
CA LEU A 363 -17.55 5.15 12.90
C LEU A 363 -18.12 5.49 14.28
N LEU A 364 -17.30 6.03 15.19
CA LEU A 364 -17.77 6.57 16.46
C LEU A 364 -18.76 7.71 16.25
N ALA A 365 -18.48 8.67 15.36
CA ALA A 365 -19.40 9.76 15.08
C ALA A 365 -20.74 9.24 14.52
N ALA A 366 -20.71 8.33 13.55
CA ALA A 366 -21.91 7.78 12.93
C ALA A 366 -22.78 6.95 13.88
N MET A 367 -22.17 6.27 14.85
CA MET A 367 -22.90 5.44 15.81
C MET A 367 -23.37 6.20 17.06
N VAL A 368 -22.80 7.37 17.36
CA VAL A 368 -23.20 8.23 18.49
C VAL A 368 -24.22 9.31 18.05
N ASP A 369 -24.37 9.57 16.74
CA ASP A 369 -25.32 10.57 16.24
C ASP A 369 -26.76 10.07 16.32
N PHE A 370 -27.39 10.26 17.49
CA PHE A 370 -28.81 9.98 17.70
C PHE A 370 -29.65 11.22 17.40
N PRO A 371 -30.59 11.16 16.44
CA PRO A 371 -31.52 12.26 16.19
C PRO A 371 -32.33 12.57 17.45
N GLY A 372 -32.07 13.73 18.06
CA GLY A 372 -32.87 14.29 19.17
C GLY A 372 -32.24 14.29 20.57
N LEU A 373 -31.03 13.74 20.79
CA LEU A 373 -30.38 13.74 22.13
C LEU A 373 -28.99 14.41 22.12
N SER A 374 -28.12 14.09 21.17
CA SER A 374 -26.80 14.70 21.02
C SER A 374 -26.34 14.61 19.57
N GLN A 375 -25.99 15.76 18.97
CA GLN A 375 -25.37 15.78 17.64
C GLN A 375 -23.85 15.72 17.77
N VAL A 376 -23.26 14.63 17.28
CA VAL A 376 -21.80 14.47 17.23
C VAL A 376 -21.34 14.78 15.82
N THR A 377 -20.71 15.93 15.67
CA THR A 377 -20.16 16.35 14.38
C THR A 377 -18.66 16.12 14.35
N VAL A 378 -18.18 15.60 13.21
CA VAL A 378 -16.75 15.47 12.97
C VAL A 378 -16.12 16.86 12.91
N GLY A 379 -15.02 17.09 13.61
CA GLY A 379 -14.33 18.38 13.64
C GLY A 379 -13.31 18.56 12.51
N PRO A 380 -12.81 19.79 12.29
CA PRO A 380 -11.81 20.08 11.24
C PRO A 380 -10.46 19.41 11.48
N GLY A 381 -10.16 18.96 12.71
CA GLY A 381 -8.96 18.17 13.00
C GLY A 381 -8.93 16.85 12.22
N ALA A 382 -10.07 16.18 12.06
CA ALA A 382 -10.16 14.91 11.34
C ALA A 382 -9.84 15.07 9.84
N ALA A 383 -10.32 16.16 9.24
CA ALA A 383 -10.02 16.53 7.87
C ALA A 383 -8.53 16.80 7.67
N SER A 384 -7.93 17.60 8.55
CA SER A 384 -6.50 17.93 8.51
C SER A 384 -5.63 16.66 8.68
N PHE A 385 -6.01 15.80 9.62
CA PHE A 385 -5.34 14.51 9.84
C PHE A 385 -5.42 13.60 8.62
N GLY A 386 -6.59 13.48 7.99
CA GLY A 386 -6.76 12.72 6.76
C GLY A 386 -5.84 13.18 5.63
N VAL A 387 -5.66 14.51 5.47
CA VAL A 387 -4.72 15.05 4.48
C VAL A 387 -3.27 14.70 4.82
N VAL A 388 -2.87 14.74 6.10
CA VAL A 388 -1.53 14.31 6.53
C VAL A 388 -1.27 12.85 6.13
N VAL A 389 -2.23 11.95 6.38
CA VAL A 389 -2.12 10.53 6.00
C VAL A 389 -1.89 10.37 4.49
N VAL A 390 -2.68 11.06 3.68
CA VAL A 390 -2.55 11.04 2.21
C VAL A 390 -1.20 11.59 1.76
N LEU A 391 -0.76 12.73 2.29
CA LEU A 391 0.54 13.32 1.95
C LEU A 391 1.72 12.44 2.35
N THR A 392 1.68 11.81 3.53
CA THR A 392 2.74 10.87 3.93
C THR A 392 2.76 9.61 3.07
N MET A 393 1.61 9.18 2.53
CA MET A 393 1.55 8.09 1.56
C MET A 393 2.20 8.50 0.23
N PHE A 394 1.87 9.68 -0.29
CA PHE A 394 2.52 10.21 -1.49
C PHE A 394 4.03 10.45 -1.31
N ALA A 395 4.48 10.84 -0.11
CA ALA A 395 5.90 10.92 0.22
C ALA A 395 6.59 9.55 0.07
N ALA A 396 6.05 8.51 0.71
CA ALA A 396 6.61 7.15 0.63
C ALA A 396 6.63 6.60 -0.81
N MET A 397 5.58 6.87 -1.61
CA MET A 397 5.51 6.48 -3.02
C MET A 397 6.47 7.28 -3.91
N SER A 398 6.79 8.53 -3.56
CA SER A 398 7.72 9.37 -4.31
C SER A 398 9.19 9.04 -4.03
N TYR A 399 9.49 8.49 -2.86
CA TYR A 399 10.84 8.06 -2.49
C TYR A 399 11.33 6.93 -3.41
N ASP A 400 12.62 6.97 -3.77
CA ASP A 400 13.28 5.94 -4.58
C ASP A 400 14.30 5.16 -3.72
N PRO A 401 13.99 3.93 -3.26
CA PRO A 401 14.86 3.14 -2.38
C PRO A 401 16.21 2.79 -3.03
N ARG A 402 16.28 2.81 -4.36
CA ARG A 402 17.51 2.48 -5.12
C ARG A 402 18.64 3.46 -4.85
N ARG A 403 18.35 4.67 -4.36
CA ARG A 403 19.37 5.66 -3.98
C ARG A 403 20.35 5.17 -2.92
N GLY A 404 19.89 4.34 -1.98
CA GLY A 404 20.77 3.79 -0.94
C GLY A 404 21.87 2.88 -1.49
N TRP A 405 21.71 2.40 -2.73
CA TRP A 405 22.55 1.39 -3.37
C TRP A 405 23.45 1.94 -4.49
N ASP A 406 23.46 3.26 -4.70
CA ASP A 406 24.23 3.93 -5.75
C ASP A 406 25.71 4.13 -5.39
N ALA A 407 26.03 4.18 -4.10
CA ALA A 407 27.39 4.40 -3.59
C ALA A 407 28.24 3.12 -3.51
N ASP A 408 27.75 2.01 -4.07
CA ASP A 408 28.42 0.70 -4.01
C ASP A 408 29.42 0.56 -5.18
N PRO A 409 30.73 0.42 -4.91
CA PRO A 409 31.77 0.37 -5.94
C PRO A 409 31.71 -0.87 -6.85
N SER A 410 30.89 -1.88 -6.51
CA SER A 410 30.66 -3.07 -7.35
C SER A 410 29.91 -2.78 -8.66
N ARG A 411 29.48 -1.53 -8.87
CA ARG A 411 28.74 -1.06 -10.05
C ARG A 411 29.56 -0.15 -10.97
N ASP A 412 30.83 0.12 -10.65
CA ASP A 412 31.70 0.87 -11.56
C ASP A 412 32.02 -0.02 -12.77
N PRO A 413 31.58 0.33 -13.99
CA PRO A 413 31.94 -0.43 -15.19
C PRO A 413 33.45 -0.45 -15.42
N ARG A 414 34.21 0.42 -14.76
CA ARG A 414 35.68 0.53 -14.85
C ARG A 414 36.42 -0.31 -13.81
N SER A 415 35.76 -0.84 -12.78
CA SER A 415 36.36 -1.74 -11.79
C SER A 415 36.18 -3.21 -12.20
N SER A 416 36.57 -3.53 -13.43
CA SER A 416 37.01 -4.91 -13.70
C SER A 416 38.19 -5.20 -12.77
N PRO A 417 38.23 -6.34 -12.05
CA PRO A 417 39.42 -6.70 -11.29
C PRO A 417 40.59 -6.75 -12.27
N ALA A 418 41.62 -5.96 -11.98
CA ALA A 418 42.85 -5.93 -12.72
C ALA A 418 43.30 -7.37 -12.97
N ARG A 419 43.56 -7.69 -14.25
CA ARG A 419 44.17 -8.92 -14.70
C ARG A 419 45.32 -9.26 -13.77
N GLY A 420 45.22 -10.42 -13.10
CA GLY A 420 46.34 -11.01 -12.40
C GLY A 420 47.54 -11.07 -13.34
N ARG A 421 48.66 -10.51 -12.89
CA ARG A 421 49.92 -10.53 -13.61
C ARG A 421 50.29 -11.98 -13.93
N SER A 422 50.69 -12.17 -15.18
CA SER A 422 51.26 -13.35 -15.80
C SER A 422 52.34 -14.04 -14.97
N ALA A 423 52.22 -15.36 -14.82
CA ALA A 423 53.37 -16.28 -14.81
C ALA A 423 52.94 -17.65 -15.38
N GLY A 424 53.47 -17.99 -16.57
CA GLY A 424 53.76 -19.36 -17.02
C GLY A 424 52.64 -20.20 -17.65
N SER A 425 52.81 -20.52 -18.95
CA SER A 425 52.41 -21.73 -19.72
C SER A 425 51.31 -22.64 -19.12
N ASP A 426 50.23 -23.00 -19.82
CA ASP A 426 50.20 -23.79 -21.05
C ASP A 426 48.77 -23.84 -21.66
N ARG A 427 48.66 -24.38 -22.88
CA ARG A 427 47.60 -24.36 -23.91
C ARG A 427 46.11 -24.66 -23.55
N SER A 428 45.23 -24.06 -24.39
CA SER A 428 43.89 -24.48 -24.90
C SER A 428 42.62 -23.75 -24.41
N PRO A 429 41.61 -23.53 -25.29
CA PRO A 429 40.63 -22.45 -25.14
C PRO A 429 39.30 -22.90 -24.51
N VAL A 430 38.82 -22.16 -23.50
CA VAL A 430 37.42 -22.19 -23.07
C VAL A 430 36.90 -20.74 -23.06
N ASN A 431 35.81 -20.55 -23.80
CA ASN A 431 35.12 -19.29 -24.10
C ASN A 431 34.48 -18.68 -22.82
N PRO A 432 34.63 -17.38 -22.51
CA PRO A 432 34.13 -16.83 -21.25
C PRO A 432 32.67 -16.37 -21.32
N THR A 433 31.93 -16.89 -20.36
CA THR A 433 30.54 -16.69 -19.97
C THR A 433 30.22 -15.26 -19.57
N THR A 434 29.06 -14.78 -20.02
CA THR A 434 28.35 -13.57 -19.55
C THR A 434 28.06 -13.68 -18.05
N GLN A 435 28.57 -12.76 -17.23
CA GLN A 435 28.18 -12.67 -15.81
C GLN A 435 26.82 -11.97 -15.68
N ILE A 436 25.78 -12.80 -15.68
CA ILE A 436 24.47 -12.53 -15.08
C ILE A 436 24.47 -13.35 -13.78
N VAL A 437 24.08 -12.74 -12.64
CA VAL A 437 24.00 -13.41 -11.32
C VAL A 437 22.57 -13.78 -10.97
#